data_AF-A0A1M7EZQ6-F1
#
_entry.id   AF-A0A1M7EZQ6-F1
#
_cell.length_a   1.000
_cell.length_b   1.000
_cell.length_c   1.000
_cell.angle_alpha   90.00
_cell.angle_beta   90.00
_cell.angle_gamma   90.00
#
_symmetry.space_group_name_H-M   'P 1'
#
loop_
_entity.id
_entity.type
_entity.pdbx_description
1 polymer ?
#
loop_
_entity_poly.entity_id
_entity_poly.type
_entity_poly.pdbx_seq_one_letter_code
_entity_poly.pdbx_strand_id
1 'polypeptide(L)' 'MDLTLAWDGIIGRPTSSPAQIDAAVTASHNHVNKTQLDALGEDEGQNLTYRGQRPTIAWSSTNW' A
#
# COMPACT_ATOMS: atom_id res chain seq x y z
N MET A 1 8.40 -32.21 -27.25
CA MET A 1 7.05 -32.55 -26.78
C MET A 1 6.63 -31.44 -25.84
N ASP A 2 5.56 -30.73 -26.14
CA ASP A 2 5.03 -29.69 -25.24
C ASP A 2 3.95 -30.29 -24.33
N LEU A 3 4.04 -29.98 -23.04
CA LEU A 3 3.05 -30.37 -22.05
C LEU A 3 2.12 -29.18 -21.80
N THR A 4 0.83 -29.36 -22.10
CA THR A 4 -0.22 -28.41 -21.75
C THR A 4 -1.07 -28.98 -20.61
N LEU A 5 -1.14 -28.26 -19.49
CA LEU A 5 -1.96 -28.63 -18.34
C LEU A 5 -3.18 -27.71 -18.26
N ALA A 6 -4.37 -28.32 -18.13
CA ALA A 6 -5.59 -27.57 -17.88
C ALA A 6 -5.58 -27.03 -16.44
N TRP A 7 -5.69 -25.71 -16.27
CA TRP A 7 -5.71 -25.08 -14.94
C TRP A 7 -6.77 -25.69 -14.03
N ASP A 8 -7.95 -26.01 -14.56
CA ASP A 8 -9.06 -26.64 -13.83
C ASP A 8 -8.75 -28.04 -13.26
N GLY A 9 -7.75 -28.73 -13.82
CA GLY A 9 -7.34 -30.07 -13.36
C GLY A 9 -6.33 -30.06 -12.22
N ILE A 10 -5.84 -28.89 -11.79
CA ILE A 10 -4.81 -28.79 -10.75
C ILE A 10 -5.45 -28.80 -9.36
N ILE A 11 -5.18 -29.84 -8.58
CA ILE A 11 -5.63 -29.96 -7.19
C ILE A 11 -4.93 -28.89 -6.34
N GLY A 12 -5.71 -28.17 -5.52
CA GLY A 12 -5.19 -27.12 -4.62
C GLY A 12 -4.89 -25.78 -5.31
N ARG A 13 -5.28 -25.61 -6.58
CA ARG A 13 -5.13 -24.33 -7.29
C ARG A 13 -5.92 -23.20 -6.62
N PRO A 14 -5.47 -21.94 -6.75
CA PRO A 14 -6.32 -20.79 -6.48
C PRO A 14 -7.58 -20.79 -7.36
N THR A 15 -8.71 -20.40 -6.77
CA THR A 15 -9.96 -20.15 -7.51
C THR A 15 -10.00 -18.76 -8.15
N SER A 16 -8.99 -17.93 -7.89
CA SER A 16 -8.84 -16.61 -8.48
C SER A 16 -8.78 -16.70 -10.00
N SER A 17 -9.64 -15.94 -10.67
CA SER A 17 -9.52 -15.67 -12.09
C SER A 17 -8.22 -14.90 -12.39
N PRO A 18 -7.71 -14.96 -13.63
CA PRO A 18 -6.59 -14.11 -14.05
C PRO A 18 -6.79 -12.63 -13.71
N ALA A 19 -8.00 -12.09 -13.93
CA ALA A 19 -8.32 -10.71 -13.60
C ALA A 19 -8.22 -10.39 -12.10
N GLN A 20 -8.56 -11.34 -11.22
CA GLN A 20 -8.39 -11.16 -9.77
C GLN A 20 -6.91 -11.16 -9.38
N ILE A 21 -6.08 -11.95 -10.06
CA ILE A 21 -4.63 -11.95 -9.86
C ILE A 21 -4.05 -10.60 -10.30
N ASP A 22 -4.41 -10.12 -11.49
CA ASP A 22 -3.95 -8.84 -12.02
C ASP A 22 -4.38 -7.66 -11.13
N ALA A 23 -5.63 -7.70 -10.63
CA ALA A 23 -6.14 -6.71 -9.69
C ALA A 23 -5.38 -6.72 -8.35
N ALA A 24 -5.01 -7.89 -7.84
CA ALA A 24 -4.21 -8.00 -6.62
C ALA A 24 -2.81 -7.39 -6.80
N VAL A 25 -2.16 -7.64 -7.95
CA VAL A 25 -0.85 -7.05 -8.30
C VAL A 25 -0.93 -5.53 -8.45
N THR A 26 -2.04 -5.02 -9.01
CA THR A 26 -2.28 -3.58 -9.13
C THR A 26 -2.52 -2.95 -7.75
N ALA A 27 -3.34 -3.59 -6.92
CA ALA A 27 -3.68 -3.11 -5.58
C ALA A 27 -2.48 -3.09 -4.63
N SER A 28 -1.52 -4.01 -4.77
CA SER A 28 -0.31 -4.05 -3.94
C SER A 28 0.59 -2.81 -4.08
N HIS A 29 0.38 -2.00 -5.12
CA HIS A 29 1.16 -0.80 -5.41
C HIS A 29 0.31 0.47 -5.46
N ASN A 30 -0.90 0.46 -4.90
CA ASN A 30 -1.77 1.64 -4.87
C ASN A 30 -1.99 2.13 -3.44
N HIS A 31 -1.66 3.40 -3.21
CA HIS A 31 -2.00 4.10 -1.98
C HIS A 31 -2.86 5.30 -2.33
N VAL A 32 -4.14 5.27 -1.94
CA VAL A 32 -5.08 6.38 -2.18
C VAL A 32 -4.56 7.69 -1.56
N ASN A 33 -3.83 7.60 -0.44
CA ASN A 33 -3.23 8.73 0.27
C ASN A 33 -1.73 8.95 -0.05
N LYS A 34 -1.23 8.44 -1.19
CA LYS A 34 0.19 8.55 -1.56
C LYS A 34 0.71 9.99 -1.45
N THR A 35 -0.06 10.96 -1.93
CA THR A 35 0.35 12.37 -1.90
C THR A 35 0.56 12.93 -0.48
N GLN A 36 -0.15 12.38 0.50
CA GLN A 36 0.01 12.74 1.90
C GLN A 36 1.21 12.03 2.52
N LEU A 37 1.43 10.75 2.17
CA LEU A 37 2.60 10.00 2.62
C LEU A 37 3.90 10.59 2.06
N ASP A 38 3.92 10.98 0.79
CA ASP A 38 5.05 11.65 0.14
C ASP A 38 5.34 13.04 0.76
N ALA A 39 4.35 13.63 1.42
CA ALA A 39 4.50 14.89 2.14
C ALA A 39 5.05 14.70 3.56
N LEU A 40 5.07 13.50 4.12
CA LEU A 40 5.71 13.22 5.40
C LEU A 40 7.24 13.17 5.22
N GLY A 41 7.96 13.71 6.18
CA GLY A 41 9.42 13.69 6.18
C GLY A 41 10.00 13.87 7.57
N GLU A 42 11.30 14.13 7.62
CA GLU A 42 12.08 14.31 8.84
C GLU A 42 13.00 15.54 8.69
N ASP A 43 13.19 16.30 9.77
CA ASP A 43 14.18 17.40 9.82
C ASP A 43 15.55 16.92 10.34
N GLU A 44 16.56 17.81 10.33
CA GLU A 44 17.92 17.50 10.82
C GLU A 44 17.96 17.00 12.28
N GLY A 45 16.94 17.34 13.07
CA GLY A 45 16.79 16.93 14.45
C GLY A 45 15.95 15.67 14.65
N GLN A 46 15.70 14.88 13.59
CA GLN A 46 14.89 13.67 13.61
C GLN A 46 13.41 13.89 13.99
N ASN A 47 12.86 15.08 13.71
CA ASN A 47 11.47 15.40 14.02
C ASN A 47 10.58 15.20 12.79
N LEU A 48 9.36 14.69 13.02
CA LEU A 48 8.35 14.59 11.98
C LEU A 48 8.09 15.94 11.32
N THR A 49 8.07 15.96 9.99
CA THR A 49 7.65 17.11 9.18
C THR A 49 6.50 16.74 8.24
N TYR A 50 5.69 17.74 7.90
CA TYR A 50 4.74 17.68 6.81
C TYR A 50 5.07 18.79 5.81
N ARG A 51 5.41 18.43 4.57
CA ARG A 51 5.90 19.34 3.52
C ARG A 51 7.11 20.17 3.98
N GLY A 52 8.02 19.54 4.72
CA GLY A 52 9.24 20.18 5.24
C GLY A 52 9.00 21.17 6.38
N GLN A 53 7.78 21.25 6.91
CA GLN A 53 7.44 22.10 8.06
C GLN A 53 7.09 21.23 9.26
N ARG A 54 7.40 21.71 10.47
CA ARG A 54 6.98 21.02 11.69
C ARG A 54 5.45 21.07 11.80
N PRO A 55 4.77 19.92 11.93
CA PRO A 55 3.32 19.90 12.00
C PRO A 55 2.86 20.59 13.29
N THR A 56 1.97 21.56 13.16
CA THR A 56 1.21 22.07 14.32
C THR A 56 0.07 21.09 14.57
N ILE A 57 0.33 20.11 15.44
CA ILE A 57 -0.68 19.15 15.85
C ILE A 57 -1.70 19.82 16.77
N ALA A 58 -2.98 19.80 16.37
CA ALA A 58 -4.07 20.12 17.28
C ALA A 58 -4.19 18.96 18.27
N TRP A 59 -3.78 19.18 19.52
CA TRP A 59 -4.04 18.25 20.61
C TRP A 59 -5.54 18.21 20.85
N SER A 60 -6.19 17.07 20.64
CA SER A 60 -7.62 16.91 20.89
C SER A 60 -7.97 16.74 22.38
N SER A 61 -6.99 16.71 23.28
CA SER A 61 -7.23 16.76 24.72
C SER A 61 -6.80 18.10 25.31
N THR A 62 -7.74 18.73 26.02
CA THR A 62 -7.50 19.95 26.80
C THR A 62 -6.86 19.65 28.16
N ASN A 63 -6.54 18.39 28.47
CA ASN A 63 -5.90 18.00 29.72
C ASN A 63 -4.87 16.90 29.46
N TRP A 64 -3.71 17.10 30.08
CA TRP A 64 -2.57 16.20 30.19
C TRP A 64 -2.87 15.06 31.16
#